data_AF-A0A4U7D8F3-F1
#
_entry.id   AF-A0A4U7D8F3-F1
#
_cell.length_a   1.000
_cell.length_b   1.000
_cell.length_c   1.000
_cell.angle_alpha   90.00
_cell.angle_beta   90.00
_cell.angle_gamma   90.00
#
_symmetry.space_group_name_H-M   'P 1'
#
loop_
_entity.id
_entity.type
_entity.pdbx_description
1 polymer ?
#
loop_
_entity_poly.entity_id
_entity_poly.type
_entity_poly.pdbx_seq_one_letter_code
_entity_poly.pdbx_strand_id
1 'polypeptide(L)'
;MYGASAAVEDPRPSTDFEPEFVTVTPDSGTAYVSLQENNAVARVDIQRAEIAEISGLGFKDFSLPGNELDTSDADAGDEDVISFQNWPVKGMYQPDGIRAYEVAGRQYLITANEGDSRDYEVSTVSDLSLADDAFAPRLSENPFVDSVEALKRPENLGNLEVTNQLGDHDNDGQFEELYLFGTRSFAIWEATDNGLQLVFESGN
;
A
#
# COMPACT_ATOMS: atom_id res chain seq x y z
N MET A 1 -19.62 -15.79 1.97
CA MET A 1 -18.30 -15.69 2.62
C MET A 1 -17.41 -16.71 1.91
N TYR A 2 -16.83 -16.29 0.78
CA TYR A 2 -15.80 -17.07 0.11
C TYR A 2 -14.49 -16.45 0.57
N GLY A 3 -13.81 -17.07 1.52
CA GLY A 3 -12.44 -16.69 1.85
C GLY A 3 -11.55 -17.07 0.68
N ALA A 4 -10.71 -16.14 0.23
CA ALA A 4 -9.62 -16.44 -0.68
C ALA A 4 -8.75 -17.55 -0.05
N SER A 5 -8.55 -18.61 -0.82
CA SER A 5 -7.76 -19.77 -0.40
C SER A 5 -6.31 -19.48 -0.76
N ALA A 6 -5.44 -19.38 0.24
CA ALA A 6 -3.97 -19.31 0.14
C ALA A 6 -3.29 -20.55 -0.51
N ALA A 7 -3.97 -21.22 -1.44
CA ALA A 7 -3.56 -22.50 -2.02
C ALA A 7 -3.74 -22.59 -3.55
N VAL A 8 -3.97 -21.48 -4.24
CA VAL A 8 -4.02 -21.48 -5.70
C VAL A 8 -2.70 -20.89 -6.22
N GLU A 9 -1.85 -21.73 -6.82
CA GLU A 9 -0.58 -21.35 -7.48
C GLU A 9 -0.75 -20.34 -8.65
N ASP A 10 -1.98 -19.95 -8.98
CA ASP A 10 -2.32 -18.97 -10.01
C ASP A 10 -3.69 -18.35 -9.68
N PRO A 11 -3.75 -17.34 -8.79
CA PRO A 11 -4.99 -16.70 -8.39
C PRO A 11 -5.58 -15.97 -9.60
N ARG A 12 -6.62 -16.56 -10.19
CA ARG A 12 -7.33 -15.93 -11.32
C ARG A 12 -8.02 -14.66 -10.82
N PRO A 13 -8.06 -13.57 -11.61
CA PRO A 13 -8.79 -12.35 -11.25
C PRO A 13 -10.22 -12.59 -10.75
N SER A 14 -10.91 -13.57 -11.33
CA SER A 14 -12.28 -13.96 -10.96
C SER A 14 -12.46 -14.53 -9.55
N THR A 15 -11.36 -14.93 -8.90
CA THR A 15 -11.35 -15.59 -7.59
C THR A 15 -10.52 -14.85 -6.55
N ASP A 16 -9.77 -13.84 -6.97
CA ASP A 16 -8.82 -13.10 -6.14
C ASP A 16 -9.21 -11.65 -5.91
N PHE A 17 -9.82 -11.00 -6.90
CA PHE A 17 -10.28 -9.63 -6.74
C PHE A 17 -11.44 -9.55 -5.76
N GLU A 18 -11.30 -8.67 -4.77
CA GLU A 18 -12.28 -8.35 -3.75
C GLU A 18 -12.69 -6.88 -3.91
N PRO A 19 -13.78 -6.60 -4.67
CA PRO A 19 -14.26 -5.23 -4.84
C PRO A 19 -14.83 -4.64 -3.54
N GLU A 20 -14.34 -3.47 -3.17
CA GLU A 20 -14.68 -2.76 -1.92
C GLU A 20 -15.69 -1.63 -2.20
N PHE A 21 -15.32 -0.71 -3.07
CA PHE A 21 -16.08 0.51 -3.36
C PHE A 21 -16.26 0.72 -4.86
N VAL A 22 -17.36 1.36 -5.24
CA VAL A 22 -17.63 1.78 -6.63
C VAL A 22 -18.03 3.24 -6.71
N THR A 23 -17.49 3.94 -7.71
CA THR A 23 -17.92 5.28 -8.09
C THR A 23 -18.21 5.33 -9.59
N VAL A 24 -19.17 6.16 -10.00
CA VAL A 24 -19.65 6.22 -11.39
C VAL A 24 -19.47 7.63 -11.91
N THR A 25 -19.01 7.77 -13.14
CA THR A 25 -18.83 9.07 -13.81
C THR A 25 -20.18 9.79 -14.01
N PRO A 26 -20.21 11.13 -14.09
CA PRO A 26 -21.47 11.88 -14.21
C PRO A 26 -22.34 11.48 -15.42
N ASP A 27 -21.70 11.03 -16.51
CA ASP A 27 -22.38 10.55 -17.72
C ASP A 27 -22.90 9.11 -17.61
N SER A 28 -22.64 8.41 -16.49
CA SER A 28 -22.99 7.01 -16.24
C SER A 28 -22.41 6.01 -17.26
N GLY A 29 -21.35 6.40 -17.98
CA GLY A 29 -20.68 5.54 -18.96
C GLY A 29 -19.60 4.64 -18.34
N THR A 30 -18.95 5.12 -17.28
CA THR A 30 -17.80 4.45 -16.66
C THR A 30 -18.00 4.31 -15.16
N ALA A 31 -17.68 3.13 -14.63
CA ALA A 31 -17.50 2.91 -13.20
C ALA A 31 -16.01 2.71 -12.89
N TYR A 32 -15.59 3.19 -11.73
CA TYR A 32 -14.31 2.84 -11.12
C TYR A 32 -14.59 2.04 -9.87
N VAL A 33 -13.85 0.95 -9.69
CA VAL A 33 -14.04 -0.03 -8.61
C VAL A 33 -12.72 -0.20 -7.88
N SER A 34 -12.67 0.02 -6.57
CA SER A 34 -11.46 -0.27 -5.79
C SER A 34 -11.30 -1.77 -5.59
N LEU A 35 -10.04 -2.21 -5.68
CA LEU A 35 -9.57 -3.56 -5.40
C LEU A 35 -8.48 -3.42 -4.32
N GLN A 36 -8.90 -3.21 -3.08
CA GLN A 36 -8.05 -2.68 -2.00
C GLN A 36 -6.86 -3.60 -1.71
N GLU A 37 -7.10 -4.88 -1.49
CA GLU A 37 -6.07 -5.88 -1.19
C GLU A 37 -5.12 -6.08 -2.37
N ASN A 38 -5.58 -5.83 -3.59
CA ASN A 38 -4.75 -5.87 -4.80
C ASN A 38 -4.01 -4.56 -5.09
N ASN A 39 -4.17 -3.53 -4.25
CA ASN A 39 -3.58 -2.20 -4.43
C ASN A 39 -3.86 -1.62 -5.83
N ALA A 40 -5.11 -1.75 -6.28
CA ALA A 40 -5.51 -1.44 -7.66
C ALA A 40 -6.90 -0.80 -7.76
N VAL A 41 -7.19 -0.24 -8.92
CA VAL A 41 -8.53 0.23 -9.31
C VAL A 41 -8.88 -0.32 -10.68
N ALA A 42 -10.07 -0.89 -10.82
CA ALA A 42 -10.63 -1.32 -12.10
C ALA A 42 -11.51 -0.23 -12.72
N ARG A 43 -11.30 0.05 -14.01
CA ARG A 43 -12.19 0.86 -14.85
C ARG A 43 -13.13 -0.05 -15.61
N VAL A 44 -14.44 0.17 -15.48
CA VAL A 44 -15.50 -0.66 -16.07
C VAL A 44 -16.31 0.16 -17.06
N ASP A 45 -16.46 -0.35 -18.28
CA ASP A 45 -17.44 0.14 -19.25
C ASP A 45 -18.82 -0.41 -18.86
N ILE A 46 -19.70 0.46 -18.39
CA ILE A 46 -21.02 0.06 -17.89
C ILE A 46 -21.91 -0.45 -19.02
N GLN A 47 -21.81 0.14 -20.22
CA GLN A 47 -22.69 -0.22 -21.34
C GLN A 47 -22.33 -1.58 -21.91
N ARG A 48 -21.03 -1.89 -21.96
CA ARG A 48 -20.51 -3.19 -22.43
C ARG A 48 -20.51 -4.26 -21.34
N ALA A 49 -20.60 -3.86 -20.07
CA ALA A 49 -20.41 -4.73 -18.91
C ALA A 49 -19.04 -5.42 -18.92
N GLU A 50 -17.99 -4.66 -19.26
CA GLU A 50 -16.62 -5.15 -19.42
C GLU A 50 -15.65 -4.37 -18.52
N ILE A 51 -14.68 -5.07 -17.94
CA ILE A 51 -13.51 -4.43 -17.33
C ILE A 51 -12.65 -3.90 -18.47
N ALA A 52 -12.59 -2.58 -18.60
CA ALA A 52 -11.80 -1.91 -19.62
C ALA A 52 -10.31 -1.86 -19.25
N GLU A 53 -10.00 -1.74 -17.96
CA GLU A 53 -8.63 -1.60 -17.46
C GLU A 53 -8.55 -1.92 -15.96
N ILE A 54 -7.37 -2.38 -15.52
CA ILE A 54 -6.99 -2.45 -14.11
C ILE A 54 -5.68 -1.68 -13.95
N SER A 55 -5.69 -0.66 -13.10
CA SER A 55 -4.50 0.15 -12.80
C SER A 55 -3.95 -0.22 -11.43
N GLY A 56 -2.75 -0.78 -11.39
CA GLY A 56 -1.98 -0.89 -10.14
C GLY A 56 -1.51 0.48 -9.68
N LEU A 57 -1.62 0.77 -8.39
CA LEU A 57 -1.41 2.12 -7.85
C LEU A 57 0.05 2.40 -7.45
N GLY A 58 0.90 1.36 -7.44
CA GLY A 58 2.29 1.47 -7.01
C GLY A 58 2.42 1.68 -5.50
N PHE A 59 3.50 2.31 -5.08
CA PHE A 59 3.85 2.42 -3.67
C PHE A 59 4.35 3.81 -3.31
N LYS A 60 4.09 4.23 -2.07
CA LYS A 60 4.69 5.41 -1.43
C LYS A 60 5.98 5.00 -0.72
N ASP A 61 7.05 5.77 -0.88
CA ASP A 61 8.34 5.49 -0.25
C ASP A 61 8.51 6.32 1.03
N PHE A 62 8.43 5.69 2.20
CA PHE A 62 8.56 6.37 3.49
C PHE A 62 10.03 6.63 3.90
N SER A 63 11.00 6.26 3.07
CA SER A 63 12.41 6.62 3.28
C SER A 63 12.73 8.04 2.80
N LEU A 64 11.83 8.67 2.03
CA LEU A 64 12.04 9.99 1.45
C LEU A 64 11.62 11.12 2.40
N PRO A 65 12.38 12.23 2.48
CA PRO A 65 11.99 13.40 3.27
C PRO A 65 10.59 13.90 2.92
N GLY A 66 9.79 14.24 3.94
CA GLY A 66 8.38 14.55 3.79
C GLY A 66 7.48 13.31 3.75
N ASN A 67 7.98 12.09 3.93
CA ASN A 67 7.14 10.91 4.14
C ASN A 67 7.43 10.29 5.51
N GLU A 68 7.49 11.10 6.55
CA GLU A 68 7.78 10.61 7.89
C GLU A 68 6.58 9.85 8.50
N LEU A 69 6.86 8.79 9.25
CA LEU A 69 5.89 8.00 10.00
C LEU A 69 6.33 7.81 11.43
N ASP A 70 5.34 7.75 12.31
CA ASP A 70 5.49 7.15 13.63
C ASP A 70 5.07 5.67 13.53
N THR A 71 6.01 4.76 13.75
CA THR A 71 5.85 3.32 13.46
C THR A 71 5.75 2.46 14.70
N SER A 72 5.95 3.03 15.88
CA SER A 72 5.99 2.27 17.14
C SER A 72 4.91 2.74 18.10
N ASP A 73 4.32 1.79 18.79
CA ASP A 73 3.50 1.98 19.99
C ASP A 73 4.27 1.64 21.27
N ALA A 74 5.56 1.32 21.14
CA ALA A 74 6.45 0.88 22.20
C ALA A 74 7.53 1.93 22.46
N ASP A 75 7.11 3.10 22.92
CA ASP A 75 8.01 4.20 23.24
C ASP A 75 8.93 3.88 24.43
N ALA A 76 10.14 4.41 24.38
CA ALA A 76 11.10 4.27 25.47
C ALA A 76 10.70 5.12 26.69
N GLY A 77 9.92 4.57 27.62
CA GLY A 77 9.57 5.21 28.88
C GLY A 77 8.12 4.99 29.31
N ASP A 78 7.64 5.80 30.26
CA ASP A 78 6.25 5.79 30.76
C ASP A 78 5.36 6.86 30.05
N GLU A 79 5.82 7.45 28.93
CA GLU A 79 5.10 8.51 28.20
C GLU A 79 5.02 8.18 26.71
N ASP A 80 3.83 8.37 26.10
CA ASP A 80 3.63 8.27 24.65
C ASP A 80 4.36 9.43 23.95
N VAL A 81 5.32 9.11 23.09
CA VAL A 81 6.16 10.08 22.36
C VAL A 81 5.88 9.98 20.87
N ILE A 82 5.31 11.05 20.30
CA ILE A 82 5.14 11.11 18.84
C ILE A 82 6.51 11.26 18.18
N SER A 83 6.90 10.29 17.36
CA SER A 83 8.21 10.23 16.71
C SER A 83 8.11 10.00 15.20
N PHE A 84 7.89 11.08 14.45
CA PHE A 84 7.91 11.04 12.99
C PHE A 84 9.34 10.90 12.45
N GLN A 85 9.60 9.80 11.74
CA GLN A 85 10.88 9.52 11.10
C GLN A 85 10.70 8.92 9.71
N ASN A 86 11.75 8.99 8.89
CA ASN A 86 11.80 8.24 7.64
C ASN A 86 12.33 6.84 7.88
N TRP A 87 11.65 5.86 7.28
CA TRP A 87 11.93 4.44 7.48
C TRP A 87 12.09 3.72 6.14
N PRO A 88 12.92 2.66 6.05
CA PRO A 88 13.11 1.90 4.82
C PRO A 88 11.92 0.96 4.53
N VAL A 89 10.72 1.52 4.45
CA VAL A 89 9.44 0.82 4.21
C VAL A 89 8.64 1.56 3.15
N LYS A 90 7.86 0.82 2.36
CA LYS A 90 6.95 1.37 1.35
C LYS A 90 5.50 1.15 1.77
N GLY A 91 4.61 2.08 1.41
CA GLY A 91 3.16 1.91 1.60
C GLY A 91 2.43 1.59 0.32
N MET A 92 1.52 0.63 0.42
CA MET A 92 0.58 0.29 -0.64
C MET A 92 -0.61 1.25 -0.56
N TYR A 93 -1.00 1.87 -1.67
CA TYR A 93 -2.10 2.84 -1.64
C TYR A 93 -3.43 2.25 -1.19
N GLN A 94 -3.75 1.00 -1.56
CA GLN A 94 -4.89 0.22 -1.04
C GLN A 94 -6.12 1.05 -0.66
N PRO A 95 -6.82 1.60 -1.66
CA PRO A 95 -7.95 2.47 -1.40
C PRO A 95 -9.20 1.65 -1.08
N ASP A 96 -9.83 1.88 0.07
CA ASP A 96 -11.23 1.49 0.29
C ASP A 96 -12.11 2.50 -0.46
N GLY A 97 -12.30 3.68 0.14
CA GLY A 97 -13.22 4.68 -0.38
C GLY A 97 -12.69 5.42 -1.60
N ILE A 98 -13.45 5.41 -2.70
CA ILE A 98 -13.11 6.15 -3.93
C ILE A 98 -14.25 7.07 -4.40
N ARG A 99 -13.91 8.22 -5.00
CA ARG A 99 -14.88 9.12 -5.66
C ARG A 99 -14.36 9.67 -6.98
N ALA A 100 -15.17 9.53 -8.02
CA ALA A 100 -14.95 10.12 -9.33
C ALA A 100 -15.47 11.57 -9.37
N TYR A 101 -14.71 12.47 -9.97
CA TYR A 101 -15.12 13.85 -10.22
C TYR A 101 -14.47 14.40 -11.49
N GLU A 102 -15.06 15.43 -12.08
CA GLU A 102 -14.55 16.06 -13.29
C GLU A 102 -14.14 17.51 -13.03
N VAL A 103 -12.98 17.92 -13.56
CA VAL A 103 -12.54 19.32 -13.55
C VAL A 103 -12.06 19.69 -14.95
N ALA A 104 -12.68 20.73 -15.54
CA ALA A 104 -12.32 21.25 -16.86
C ALA A 104 -12.25 20.18 -17.96
N GLY A 105 -13.19 19.22 -17.96
CA GLY A 105 -13.26 18.14 -18.95
C GLY A 105 -12.28 16.99 -18.70
N ARG A 106 -11.56 16.97 -17.57
CA ARG A 106 -10.66 15.87 -17.17
C ARG A 106 -11.27 15.11 -16.00
N GLN A 107 -11.21 13.78 -16.10
CA GLN A 107 -11.74 12.87 -15.09
C GLN A 107 -10.66 12.58 -14.04
N TYR A 108 -11.05 12.68 -12.78
CA TYR A 108 -10.19 12.40 -11.63
C TYR A 108 -10.86 11.41 -10.68
N LEU A 109 -10.05 10.79 -9.85
CA LEU A 109 -10.45 10.01 -8.69
C LEU A 109 -9.77 10.58 -7.46
N ILE A 110 -10.51 10.69 -6.36
CA ILE A 110 -9.93 10.83 -5.02
C ILE A 110 -10.11 9.51 -4.27
N THR A 111 -9.06 9.06 -3.60
CA THR A 111 -9.02 7.78 -2.87
C THR A 111 -8.64 8.00 -1.42
N ALA A 112 -9.27 7.26 -0.50
CA ALA A 112 -8.85 7.15 0.89
C ALA A 112 -7.98 5.90 1.04
N ASN A 113 -6.69 6.09 1.29
CA ASN A 113 -5.68 5.04 1.28
C ASN A 113 -5.53 4.42 2.67
N GLU A 114 -6.60 3.78 3.13
CA GLU A 114 -6.72 3.19 4.47
C GLU A 114 -5.77 2.02 4.68
N GLY A 115 -5.67 1.14 3.69
CA GLY A 115 -5.03 -0.16 3.86
C GLY A 115 -5.94 -1.19 4.52
N ASP A 116 -6.02 -2.37 3.93
CA ASP A 116 -6.56 -3.55 4.58
C ASP A 116 -5.75 -4.77 4.13
N SER A 117 -5.84 -5.84 4.90
CA SER A 117 -5.07 -7.06 4.72
C SER A 117 -6.00 -8.26 4.69
N ARG A 118 -5.57 -9.31 3.98
CA ARG A 118 -6.14 -10.64 4.21
C ARG A 118 -5.41 -11.29 5.37
N ASP A 119 -6.14 -12.04 6.21
CA ASP A 119 -5.60 -12.67 7.42
C ASP A 119 -4.28 -13.44 7.23
N TYR A 120 -4.06 -14.04 6.06
CA TYR A 120 -2.86 -14.85 5.77
C TYR A 120 -1.68 -14.03 5.21
N GLU A 121 -1.90 -12.76 4.90
CA GLU A 121 -0.92 -11.88 4.24
C GLU A 121 -0.15 -11.01 5.24
N VAL A 122 -0.45 -11.09 6.54
CA VAL A 122 0.11 -10.21 7.58
C VAL A 122 1.29 -10.86 8.30
N SER A 123 2.32 -10.06 8.57
CA SER A 123 3.40 -10.38 9.52
C SER A 123 3.86 -9.10 10.24
N THR A 124 4.58 -9.26 11.35
CA THR A 124 5.29 -8.14 11.97
C THR A 124 6.72 -8.07 11.44
N VAL A 125 7.31 -6.88 11.35
CA VAL A 125 8.72 -6.76 10.93
C VAL A 125 9.65 -7.57 11.85
N SER A 126 9.32 -7.71 13.13
CA SER A 126 10.10 -8.53 14.08
C SER A 126 10.12 -10.02 13.73
N ASP A 127 9.08 -10.54 13.09
CA ASP A 127 8.94 -11.95 12.71
C ASP A 127 9.55 -12.27 11.33
N LEU A 128 9.69 -11.27 10.45
CA LEU A 128 10.29 -11.45 9.12
C LEU A 128 11.81 -11.63 9.16
N SER A 129 12.35 -12.48 8.29
CA SER A 129 13.79 -12.48 8.01
C SER A 129 14.11 -11.37 7.03
N LEU A 130 15.04 -10.46 7.36
CA LEU A 130 15.41 -9.33 6.50
C LEU A 130 16.83 -9.53 5.98
N ALA A 131 17.03 -9.26 4.69
CA ALA A 131 18.35 -9.34 4.05
C ALA A 131 19.23 -8.15 4.49
N ASP A 132 20.24 -8.40 5.32
CA ASP A 132 21.13 -7.36 5.86
C ASP A 132 21.76 -6.48 4.78
N ASP A 133 22.20 -7.08 3.67
CA ASP A 133 22.85 -6.38 2.57
C ASP A 133 21.90 -5.48 1.77
N ALA A 134 20.61 -5.82 1.69
CA ALA A 134 19.59 -4.98 1.09
C ALA A 134 19.24 -3.75 1.95
N PHE A 135 19.26 -3.89 3.28
CA PHE A 135 18.96 -2.80 4.21
C PHE A 135 20.19 -1.95 4.56
N ALA A 136 21.39 -2.51 4.57
CA ALA A 136 22.61 -1.81 5.00
C ALA A 136 22.85 -0.45 4.34
N PRO A 137 22.65 -0.25 3.02
CA PRO A 137 22.80 1.06 2.40
C PRO A 137 21.82 2.09 2.97
N ARG A 138 20.56 1.69 3.18
CA ARG A 138 19.48 2.57 3.68
C ARG A 138 19.67 2.92 5.16
N LEU A 139 20.16 1.97 5.95
CA LEU A 139 20.44 2.15 7.38
C LEU A 139 21.68 3.01 7.62
N SER A 140 22.67 2.94 6.73
CA SER A 140 23.88 3.77 6.87
C SER A 140 23.62 5.28 6.81
N GLU A 141 22.48 5.68 6.22
CA GLU A 141 22.04 7.07 6.12
C GLU A 141 20.97 7.42 7.19
N ASN A 142 20.46 6.45 7.94
CA ASN A 142 19.44 6.66 8.95
C ASN A 142 20.07 7.09 10.29
N PRO A 143 19.66 8.23 10.88
CA PRO A 143 20.28 8.73 12.11
C PRO A 143 19.78 8.02 13.39
N PHE A 144 18.79 7.13 13.28
CA PHE A 144 18.11 6.48 14.41
C PHE A 144 18.45 4.99 14.55
N VAL A 145 18.65 4.29 13.42
CA VAL A 145 18.97 2.86 13.38
C VAL A 145 20.11 2.57 12.42
N ASP A 146 21.03 1.68 12.81
CA ASP A 146 22.25 1.35 12.04
C ASP A 146 22.39 -0.15 11.69
N SER A 147 21.42 -0.99 12.11
CA SER A 147 21.41 -2.42 11.82
C SER A 147 19.99 -2.97 11.66
N VAL A 148 19.86 -4.13 11.01
CA VAL A 148 18.58 -4.84 10.90
C VAL A 148 18.06 -5.25 12.28
N GLU A 149 18.93 -5.67 13.20
CA GLU A 149 18.50 -6.01 14.56
C GLU A 149 17.97 -4.80 15.32
N ALA A 150 18.50 -3.59 15.08
CA ALA A 150 17.94 -2.36 15.60
C ALA A 150 16.60 -2.04 14.95
N LEU A 151 16.50 -2.14 13.61
CA LEU A 151 15.27 -1.90 12.85
C LEU A 151 14.11 -2.76 13.36
N LYS A 152 14.38 -4.03 13.67
CA LYS A 152 13.39 -5.03 14.13
C LYS A 152 12.95 -4.88 15.58
N ARG A 153 13.49 -3.93 16.34
CA ARG A 153 13.08 -3.75 17.75
C ARG A 153 11.68 -3.12 17.84
N PRO A 154 10.90 -3.43 18.89
CA PRO A 154 9.56 -2.88 19.09
C PRO A 154 9.52 -1.36 19.02
N GLU A 155 10.51 -0.67 19.59
CA GLU A 155 10.63 0.80 19.59
C GLU A 155 10.86 1.42 18.20
N ASN A 156 11.11 0.61 17.16
CA ASN A 156 11.35 1.04 15.79
C ASN A 156 10.25 0.51 14.85
N LEU A 157 10.54 -0.53 14.05
CA LEU A 157 9.56 -1.16 13.15
C LEU A 157 9.04 -2.49 13.69
N GLY A 158 9.57 -3.03 14.79
CA GLY A 158 9.33 -4.42 15.20
C GLY A 158 7.86 -4.83 15.24
N ASN A 159 7.01 -3.96 15.79
CA ASN A 159 5.55 -4.18 15.91
C ASN A 159 4.76 -3.79 14.65
N LEU A 160 5.39 -3.11 13.68
CA LEU A 160 4.73 -2.66 12.47
C LEU A 160 4.25 -3.87 11.65
N GLU A 161 2.97 -3.89 11.35
CA GLU A 161 2.37 -4.89 10.46
C GLU A 161 2.67 -4.55 9.00
N VAL A 162 3.13 -5.57 8.27
CA VAL A 162 3.52 -5.50 6.86
C VAL A 162 3.00 -6.73 6.14
N THR A 163 2.93 -6.66 4.80
CA THR A 163 2.61 -7.86 4.02
C THR A 163 3.79 -8.81 3.95
N ASN A 164 3.52 -10.11 4.05
CA ASN A 164 4.47 -11.19 3.78
C ASN A 164 4.41 -11.72 2.33
N GLN A 165 3.58 -11.13 1.48
CA GLN A 165 3.40 -11.53 0.08
C GLN A 165 4.30 -10.75 -0.90
N LEU A 166 4.96 -9.70 -0.44
CA LEU A 166 5.84 -8.84 -1.23
C LEU A 166 7.15 -8.58 -0.48
N GLY A 167 8.23 -8.36 -1.23
CA GLY A 167 9.50 -7.89 -0.68
C GLY A 167 10.60 -8.94 -0.57
N ASP A 168 10.28 -10.23 -0.75
CA ASP A 168 11.23 -11.30 -1.03
C ASP A 168 11.33 -11.46 -2.56
N HIS A 169 12.31 -10.79 -3.17
CA HIS A 169 12.41 -10.69 -4.64
C HIS A 169 13.03 -11.92 -5.28
N ASP A 170 13.87 -12.65 -4.55
CA ASP A 170 14.57 -13.84 -5.05
C ASP A 170 14.02 -15.17 -4.51
N ASN A 171 13.00 -15.10 -3.64
CA ASN A 171 12.29 -16.22 -3.02
C ASN A 171 13.20 -17.08 -2.13
N ASP A 172 14.18 -16.47 -1.46
CA ASP A 172 15.08 -17.15 -0.53
C ASP A 172 14.56 -17.17 0.93
N GLY A 173 13.42 -16.50 1.18
CA GLY A 173 12.79 -16.37 2.49
C GLY A 173 13.33 -15.19 3.33
N GLN A 174 14.25 -14.41 2.78
CA GLN A 174 14.68 -13.11 3.30
C GLN A 174 14.01 -12.01 2.49
N PHE A 175 13.59 -10.95 3.18
CA PHE A 175 12.94 -9.82 2.55
C PHE A 175 13.98 -8.72 2.32
N GLU A 176 14.07 -8.22 1.10
CA GLU A 176 14.90 -7.06 0.72
C GLU A 176 14.15 -5.73 0.88
N GLU A 177 12.82 -5.78 0.95
CA GLU A 177 11.95 -4.63 1.06
C GLU A 177 10.74 -4.92 1.96
N LEU A 178 10.22 -3.87 2.60
CA LEU A 178 9.05 -3.95 3.46
C LEU A 178 7.89 -3.15 2.85
N TYR A 179 6.68 -3.70 2.94
CA TYR A 179 5.46 -3.11 2.39
C TYR A 179 4.36 -3.06 3.46
N LEU A 180 3.98 -1.85 3.88
CA LEU A 180 2.90 -1.64 4.84
C LEU A 180 1.55 -1.46 4.14
N PHE A 181 0.49 -1.83 4.85
CA PHE A 181 -0.88 -1.67 4.40
C PHE A 181 -1.32 -0.21 4.49
N GLY A 182 -1.84 0.33 3.39
CA GLY A 182 -2.23 1.73 3.29
C GLY A 182 -1.04 2.70 3.22
N THR A 183 -1.36 3.97 2.95
CA THR A 183 -0.38 5.06 2.97
C THR A 183 -0.70 6.15 3.98
N ARG A 184 -1.77 5.96 4.78
CA ARG A 184 -2.26 6.91 5.78
C ARG A 184 -2.56 8.29 5.17
N SER A 185 -3.13 8.28 3.97
CA SER A 185 -3.38 9.49 3.20
C SER A 185 -4.63 9.39 2.35
N PHE A 186 -5.00 10.50 1.73
CA PHE A 186 -5.77 10.49 0.49
C PHE A 186 -4.87 10.82 -0.71
N ALA A 187 -5.23 10.28 -1.88
CA ALA A 187 -4.56 10.57 -3.14
C ALA A 187 -5.56 11.03 -4.21
N ILE A 188 -5.08 11.85 -5.14
CA ILE A 188 -5.81 12.28 -6.33
C ILE A 188 -5.11 11.69 -7.55
N TRP A 189 -5.90 11.02 -8.37
CA TRP A 189 -5.47 10.37 -9.60
C TRP A 189 -6.19 10.99 -10.78
N GLU A 190 -5.48 11.24 -11.86
CA GLU A 190 -6.07 11.54 -13.16
C GLU A 190 -6.33 10.24 -13.90
N ALA A 191 -7.56 10.08 -14.41
CA ALA A 191 -7.87 8.99 -15.32
C ALA A 191 -7.42 9.36 -16.73
N THR A 192 -6.50 8.56 -17.27
CA THR A 192 -5.95 8.70 -18.61
C THR A 192 -6.36 7.51 -19.49
N ASP A 193 -5.99 7.54 -20.76
CA ASP A 193 -6.20 6.40 -21.66
C ASP A 193 -5.38 5.16 -21.23
N ASN A 194 -4.29 5.36 -20.49
CA ASN A 194 -3.39 4.31 -19.98
C ASN A 194 -3.51 4.11 -18.47
N GLY A 195 -4.67 4.43 -17.91
CA GLY A 195 -4.98 4.19 -16.50
C GLY A 195 -4.84 5.39 -15.61
N LEU A 196 -4.61 5.13 -14.33
CA LEU A 196 -4.55 6.15 -13.29
C LEU A 196 -3.14 6.71 -13.12
N GLN A 197 -3.02 8.02 -13.26
CA GLN A 197 -1.79 8.76 -12.98
C GLN A 197 -1.93 9.52 -11.66
N LEU A 198 -1.02 9.31 -10.72
CA LEU A 198 -0.99 10.07 -9.47
C LEU A 198 -0.69 11.55 -9.76
N VAL A 199 -1.54 12.45 -9.24
CA VAL A 199 -1.42 13.90 -9.39
C VAL A 199 -1.07 14.56 -8.06
N PHE A 200 -1.61 14.04 -6.97
CA PHE A 200 -1.41 14.57 -5.63
C PHE A 200 -1.58 13.47 -4.60
N GLU A 201 -0.85 13.58 -3.50
CA GLU A 201 -0.95 12.71 -2.33
C GLU A 201 -0.80 13.61 -1.10
N SER A 202 -1.58 13.33 -0.06
CA SER A 202 -1.73 14.23 1.10
C SER A 202 -0.83 13.91 2.28
N GLY A 203 -0.09 12.81 2.23
CA GLY A 203 0.76 12.40 3.33
C GLY A 203 2.11 13.11 3.24
N ASN A 204 2.15 14.26 3.92
CA ASN A 204 3.27 15.17 4.17
C ASN A 204 3.87 15.90 2.95
#